data_AF-A0A1V3XM81-F1
#
_entry.id   AF-A0A1V3XM81-F1
#
_cell.length_a   1.000
_cell.length_b   1.000
_cell.length_c   1.000
_cell.angle_alpha   90.00
_cell.angle_beta   90.00
_cell.angle_gamma   90.00
#
_symmetry.space_group_name_H-M   'P 1'
#
loop_
_entity.id
_entity.type
_entity.pdbx_description
1 polymer ?
#
loop_
_entity_poly.entity_id
_entity_poly.type
_entity_poly.pdbx_seq_one_letter_code
_entity_poly.pdbx_strand_id
1 'polypeptide(L)'
;MRPFAVVSGDHNPIHTDRAAALLAGLESPIVHGMWLSAAAQHVVTATDGQARPPARLIGWTARFLGMVHPGDEVDFRVERVGIDRGAEILEVAARIGSDLVMSATARLAAPKTVYAFPGQGIQHKGMGMEVRARSKAARKVWDTADRFTRDTLGFSVLHVVRDNPTSIIASGVHYHHPDGVLYLTQFTQVAMATVAAAQVAEMREQGAFVEGAIACGHSVGEYTALACVTGVYELEALLEMVFHRGSKMHDIVPRDELGRSNYRLAAIRPSQIDLDDADVPAFVAGIAERTGEFLEIVNFNLRGSQYAIAGTVRGLEALEAEVERRRELTGGRRSFILVPGIDVPFHSRVLRVGVADFRRSLDRVMPRDKDPDVIIGRYIPNLVPRLFTLDRDFIQEIRDLVPAEPLDEILADYDTWRRERPASWPASS
;
A
#
# COMPACT_ATOMS: atom_id res chain seq x y z
N MET A 1 -7.56 48.06 16.22
CA MET A 1 -7.04 47.32 15.03
C MET A 1 -5.71 47.82 14.46
N ARG A 2 -5.01 48.79 15.08
CA ARG A 2 -3.71 49.30 14.55
C ARG A 2 -2.65 48.22 14.32
N PRO A 3 -2.44 47.22 15.22
CA PRO A 3 -1.43 46.18 14.99
C PRO A 3 -1.66 45.40 13.69
N PHE A 4 -2.90 44.96 13.43
CA PHE A 4 -3.23 44.25 12.19
C PHE A 4 -3.07 45.15 10.97
N ALA A 5 -3.53 46.41 11.03
CA ALA A 5 -3.38 47.37 9.92
C ALA A 5 -1.92 47.59 9.50
N VAL A 6 -0.99 47.66 10.46
CA VAL A 6 0.45 47.79 10.18
C VAL A 6 0.99 46.54 9.47
N VAL A 7 0.55 45.34 9.88
CA VAL A 7 1.02 44.08 9.29
C VAL A 7 0.39 43.83 7.91
N SER A 8 -0.90 44.08 7.76
CA SER A 8 -1.64 43.81 6.52
C SER A 8 -1.46 44.90 5.46
N GLY A 9 -1.11 46.12 5.87
CA GLY A 9 -1.10 47.31 5.01
C GLY A 9 -2.48 47.93 4.78
N ASP A 10 -3.55 47.37 5.36
CA ASP A 10 -4.90 47.93 5.28
C ASP A 10 -5.07 49.03 6.33
N HIS A 11 -4.80 50.26 5.89
CA HIS A 11 -4.95 51.47 6.68
C HIS A 11 -6.33 52.14 6.56
N ASN A 12 -7.38 51.40 6.15
CA ASN A 12 -8.73 51.97 6.04
C ASN A 12 -9.18 52.58 7.40
N PRO A 13 -9.48 53.89 7.46
CA PRO A 13 -9.75 54.59 8.71
C PRO A 13 -10.92 54.04 9.53
N ILE A 14 -11.90 53.36 8.90
CA ILE A 14 -13.07 52.79 9.58
C ILE A 14 -12.69 51.78 10.67
N HIS A 15 -11.48 51.21 10.63
CA HIS A 15 -11.00 50.22 11.60
C HIS A 15 -10.18 50.84 12.76
N THR A 16 -9.74 52.10 12.63
CA THR A 16 -8.77 52.71 13.57
C THR A 16 -9.17 54.07 14.10
N ASP A 17 -9.90 54.86 13.31
CA ASP A 17 -10.32 56.22 13.66
C ASP A 17 -11.82 56.25 13.95
N ARG A 18 -12.18 56.73 15.14
CA ARG A 18 -13.57 56.87 15.56
C ARG A 18 -14.32 57.90 14.72
N ALA A 19 -13.69 59.00 14.33
CA ALA A 19 -14.35 60.03 13.52
C ALA A 19 -14.72 59.48 12.14
N ALA A 20 -13.81 58.73 11.51
CA ALA A 20 -14.08 58.09 10.22
C ALA A 20 -15.16 56.99 10.31
N ALA A 21 -15.17 56.19 11.38
CA ALA A 21 -16.21 55.18 11.61
C ALA A 21 -17.59 55.84 11.75
N LEU A 22 -17.71 56.91 12.56
CA LEU A 22 -18.96 57.67 12.72
C LEU A 22 -19.41 58.30 11.40
N LEU A 23 -18.48 58.85 10.60
CA LEU A 23 -18.78 59.41 9.29
C LEU A 23 -19.33 58.36 8.31
N ALA A 24 -18.87 57.11 8.43
CA ALA A 24 -19.34 55.98 7.63
C ALA A 24 -20.65 55.36 8.16
N GLY A 25 -21.26 55.92 9.21
CA GLY A 25 -22.50 55.42 9.80
C GLY A 25 -22.31 54.26 10.78
N LEU A 26 -21.09 54.04 11.28
CA LEU A 26 -20.78 53.03 12.29
C LEU A 26 -20.71 53.67 13.68
N GLU A 27 -21.20 52.98 14.71
CA GLU A 27 -21.16 53.49 16.09
C GLU A 27 -19.74 53.56 16.67
N SER A 28 -18.87 52.64 16.22
CA SER A 28 -17.47 52.54 16.63
C SER A 28 -16.64 51.84 15.54
N PRO A 29 -15.30 51.94 15.59
CA PRO A 29 -14.45 51.22 14.65
C PRO A 29 -14.66 49.70 14.72
N ILE A 30 -14.74 49.06 13.56
CA ILE A 30 -14.97 47.60 13.42
C ILE A 30 -13.66 46.83 13.21
N VAL A 31 -13.66 45.54 13.54
CA VAL A 31 -12.56 44.61 13.23
C VAL A 31 -12.40 44.44 11.72
N HIS A 32 -11.17 44.31 11.22
CA HIS A 32 -10.93 43.95 9.83
C HIS A 32 -11.48 42.54 9.53
N GLY A 33 -12.29 42.39 8.48
CA GLY A 33 -12.75 41.06 8.05
C GLY A 33 -11.60 40.10 7.76
N MET A 34 -10.49 40.62 7.21
CA MET A 34 -9.29 39.82 6.95
C MET A 34 -8.60 39.31 8.22
N TRP A 35 -8.71 40.02 9.34
CA TRP A 35 -8.24 39.53 10.64
C TRP A 35 -9.07 38.33 11.09
N LEU A 36 -10.40 38.44 10.98
CA LEU A 36 -11.32 37.35 11.33
C LEU A 36 -11.12 36.11 10.43
N SER A 37 -10.92 36.33 9.12
CA SER A 37 -10.60 35.25 8.18
C SER A 37 -9.29 34.55 8.55
N ALA A 38 -8.24 35.30 8.90
CA ALA A 38 -6.96 34.72 9.30
C ALA A 38 -7.05 33.97 10.63
N ALA A 39 -7.81 34.49 11.60
CA ALA A 39 -8.08 33.81 12.87
C ALA A 39 -8.80 32.47 12.64
N ALA A 40 -9.82 32.45 11.77
CA ALA A 40 -10.53 31.22 11.42
C ALA A 40 -9.62 30.20 10.71
N GLN A 41 -8.78 30.65 9.77
CA GLN A 41 -7.77 29.77 9.14
C GLN A 41 -6.79 29.20 10.17
N HIS A 42 -6.39 29.99 11.16
CA HIS A 42 -5.54 29.51 12.24
C HIS A 42 -6.23 28.41 13.05
N VAL A 43 -7.50 28.58 13.42
CA VAL A 43 -8.28 27.53 14.11
C VAL A 43 -8.35 26.25 13.27
N VAL A 44 -8.57 26.36 11.96
CA VAL A 44 -8.63 25.20 11.05
C VAL A 44 -7.28 24.48 10.93
N THR A 45 -6.17 25.19 11.04
CA THR A 45 -4.82 24.64 10.84
C THR A 45 -4.09 24.27 12.12
N ALA A 46 -4.60 24.73 13.28
CA ALA A 46 -4.01 24.47 14.58
C ALA A 46 -4.04 22.98 14.94
N THR A 47 -3.00 22.53 15.63
CA THR A 47 -2.88 21.17 16.17
C THR A 47 -3.05 21.18 17.68
N ASP A 48 -3.79 20.22 18.22
CA ASP A 48 -3.99 20.01 19.67
C ASP A 48 -3.01 18.99 20.27
N GLY A 49 -1.98 18.60 19.51
CA GLY A 49 -1.00 17.57 19.91
C GLY A 49 -1.49 16.12 19.75
N GLN A 50 -2.73 15.91 19.28
CA GLN A 50 -3.20 14.57 18.93
C GLN A 50 -2.55 14.08 17.63
N ALA A 51 -2.56 12.76 17.42
CA ALA A 51 -2.00 12.10 16.24
C ALA A 51 -2.86 12.34 14.98
N ARG A 52 -2.96 13.61 14.56
CA ARG A 52 -3.62 14.04 13.32
C ARG A 52 -2.57 14.63 12.38
N PRO A 53 -2.66 14.37 11.07
CA PRO A 53 -1.78 15.01 10.10
C PRO A 53 -1.90 16.54 10.18
N PRO A 54 -0.81 17.31 10.00
CA PRO A 54 -0.88 18.76 9.98
C PRO A 54 -1.79 19.22 8.83
N ALA A 55 -2.80 20.03 9.17
CA ALA A 55 -3.74 20.56 8.21
C ALA A 55 -3.08 21.62 7.34
N ARG A 56 -3.06 21.39 6.02
CA ARG A 56 -2.52 22.32 5.04
C ARG A 56 -3.64 22.85 4.16
N LEU A 57 -3.98 24.13 4.30
CA LEU A 57 -4.98 24.78 3.46
C LEU A 57 -4.49 24.85 2.00
N ILE A 58 -5.30 24.37 1.06
CA ILE A 58 -5.07 24.50 -0.40
C ILE A 58 -6.15 25.34 -1.08
N GLY A 59 -7.27 25.57 -0.39
CA GLY A 59 -8.33 26.46 -0.83
C GLY A 59 -9.07 27.02 0.38
N TRP A 60 -9.46 28.28 0.30
CA TRP A 60 -10.21 28.98 1.34
C TRP A 60 -11.16 29.97 0.70
N THR A 61 -12.39 30.00 1.17
CA THR A 61 -13.37 31.04 0.87
C THR A 61 -14.03 31.47 2.17
N ALA A 62 -14.22 32.79 2.35
CA ALA A 62 -14.88 33.35 3.52
C ALA A 62 -15.89 34.40 3.07
N ARG A 63 -17.07 34.34 3.68
CA ARG A 63 -18.15 35.31 3.53
C ARG A 63 -18.40 35.99 4.86
N PHE A 64 -18.22 37.30 4.88
CA PHE A 64 -18.53 38.15 6.03
C PHE A 64 -20.02 38.50 6.00
N LEU A 65 -20.73 38.19 7.08
CA LEU A 65 -22.19 38.30 7.19
C LEU A 65 -22.62 39.37 8.19
N GLY A 66 -21.78 39.64 9.19
CA GLY A 66 -21.99 40.66 10.21
C GLY A 66 -20.71 41.42 10.51
N MET A 67 -20.87 42.62 11.05
CA MET A 67 -19.75 43.40 11.57
C MET A 67 -19.34 42.85 12.94
N VAL A 68 -18.04 42.90 13.23
CA VAL A 68 -17.47 42.49 14.51
C VAL A 68 -16.80 43.71 15.13
N HIS A 69 -16.99 43.91 16.43
CA HIS A 69 -16.40 45.01 17.19
C HIS A 69 -15.18 44.54 18.01
N PRO A 70 -14.20 45.43 18.24
CA PRO A 70 -13.10 45.13 19.13
C PRO A 70 -13.60 44.78 20.54
N GLY A 71 -13.22 43.59 21.04
CA GLY A 71 -13.65 43.09 22.36
C GLY A 71 -14.74 42.02 22.29
N ASP A 72 -15.32 41.77 21.12
CA ASP A 72 -16.27 40.68 20.94
C ASP A 72 -15.60 39.31 21.12
N GLU A 73 -16.30 38.40 21.81
CA GLU A 73 -15.95 36.98 21.88
C GLU A 73 -16.55 36.26 20.68
N VAL A 74 -15.70 35.61 19.88
CA VAL A 74 -16.10 34.91 18.66
C VAL A 74 -15.85 33.42 18.80
N ASP A 75 -16.91 32.63 18.70
CA ASP A 75 -16.86 31.17 18.71
C ASP A 75 -16.73 30.63 17.29
N PHE A 76 -15.71 29.81 17.05
CA PHE A 76 -15.52 29.09 15.79
C PHE A 76 -15.95 27.63 15.93
N ARG A 77 -16.85 27.20 15.05
CA ARG A 77 -17.20 25.79 14.88
C ARG A 77 -16.72 25.32 13.52
N VAL A 78 -15.91 24.26 13.52
CA VAL A 78 -15.35 23.65 12.30
C VAL A 78 -15.96 22.26 12.15
N GLU A 79 -16.56 21.99 11.00
CA GLU A 79 -17.20 20.71 10.71
C GLU A 79 -16.69 20.15 9.38
N ARG A 80 -16.47 18.84 9.36
CA ARG A 80 -16.13 18.13 8.12
C ARG A 80 -17.41 17.79 7.37
N VAL A 81 -17.56 18.37 6.19
CA VAL A 81 -18.77 18.23 5.36
C VAL A 81 -18.58 17.33 4.15
N GLY A 82 -17.34 17.05 3.75
CA GLY A 82 -17.09 16.21 2.59
C GLY A 82 -15.62 15.84 2.36
N ILE A 83 -15.40 15.12 1.26
CA ILE A 83 -14.10 14.70 0.76
C ILE A 83 -14.08 14.91 -0.76
N ASP A 84 -13.00 15.46 -1.30
CA ASP A 84 -12.72 15.50 -2.74
C ASP A 84 -11.30 15.02 -3.02
N ARG A 85 -11.14 13.84 -3.63
CA ARG A 85 -9.84 13.25 -3.99
C ARG A 85 -8.86 13.19 -2.80
N GLY A 86 -9.37 12.71 -1.67
CA GLY A 86 -8.66 12.60 -0.40
C GLY A 86 -8.50 13.91 0.38
N ALA A 87 -8.81 15.06 -0.23
CA ALA A 87 -8.83 16.36 0.44
C ALA A 87 -10.10 16.49 1.26
N GLU A 88 -9.99 16.86 2.53
CA GLU A 88 -11.16 17.15 3.36
C GLU A 88 -11.74 18.53 3.02
N ILE A 89 -13.06 18.59 2.99
CA ILE A 89 -13.81 19.84 2.87
C ILE A 89 -14.41 20.14 4.24
N LEU A 90 -14.06 21.31 4.77
CA LEU A 90 -14.52 21.78 6.07
C LEU A 90 -15.39 23.01 5.90
N GLU A 91 -16.46 23.10 6.67
CA GLU A 91 -17.21 24.33 6.89
C GLU A 91 -16.84 24.94 8.24
N VAL A 92 -16.72 26.26 8.25
CA VAL A 92 -16.39 27.04 9.43
C VAL A 92 -17.49 28.08 9.64
N ALA A 93 -18.08 28.07 10.83
CA ALA A 93 -19.02 29.08 11.26
C ALA A 93 -18.40 29.88 12.42
N ALA A 94 -18.38 31.22 12.29
CA ALA A 94 -17.98 32.12 13.36
C ALA A 94 -19.21 32.84 13.91
N ARG A 95 -19.43 32.78 15.23
CA ARG A 95 -20.60 33.35 15.90
C ARG A 95 -20.22 34.28 17.04
N ILE A 96 -21.05 35.29 17.26
CA ILE A 96 -21.04 36.13 18.47
C ILE A 96 -22.39 35.91 19.13
N GLY A 97 -22.41 35.19 20.26
CA GLY A 97 -23.66 34.68 20.82
C GLY A 97 -24.44 33.83 19.80
N SER A 98 -25.65 34.27 19.43
CA SER A 98 -26.48 33.60 18.42
C SER A 98 -26.14 33.97 16.97
N ASP A 99 -25.45 35.09 16.75
CA ASP A 99 -25.41 35.72 15.45
C ASP A 99 -24.22 35.21 14.63
N LEU A 100 -24.50 34.82 13.38
CA LEU A 100 -23.47 34.32 12.47
C LEU A 100 -22.78 35.50 11.79
N VAL A 101 -21.50 35.72 12.10
CA VAL A 101 -20.71 36.85 11.59
C VAL A 101 -19.83 36.48 10.40
N MET A 102 -19.44 35.20 10.30
CA MET A 102 -18.71 34.68 9.15
C MET A 102 -19.09 33.23 8.87
N SER A 103 -19.20 32.90 7.58
CA SER A 103 -19.23 31.53 7.08
C SER A 103 -18.05 31.35 6.14
N ALA A 104 -17.29 30.28 6.31
CA ALA A 104 -16.16 29.96 5.46
C ALA A 104 -16.13 28.48 5.10
N THR A 105 -15.49 28.18 3.98
CA THR A 105 -15.24 26.81 3.53
C THR A 105 -13.75 26.64 3.26
N ALA A 106 -13.18 25.58 3.81
CA ALA A 106 -11.79 25.22 3.64
C ALA A 106 -11.68 23.92 2.84
N ARG A 107 -10.68 23.88 1.97
CA ARG A 107 -10.19 22.63 1.39
C ARG A 107 -8.80 22.36 1.96
N LEU A 108 -8.65 21.24 2.65
CA LEU A 108 -7.37 20.78 3.18
C LEU A 108 -6.70 19.85 2.17
N ALA A 109 -5.38 19.96 2.02
CA ALA A 109 -4.63 18.95 1.30
C ALA A 109 -4.83 17.59 1.97
N ALA A 110 -4.95 16.54 1.15
CA ALA A 110 -4.87 15.19 1.65
C ALA A 110 -3.54 14.99 2.42
N PRO A 111 -3.54 14.23 3.53
CA PRO A 111 -2.31 13.80 4.16
C PRO A 111 -1.48 12.96 3.17
N LYS A 112 -0.16 12.94 3.35
CA LYS A 112 0.67 12.00 2.58
C LYS A 112 0.28 10.59 3.00
N THR A 113 -0.18 9.80 2.05
CA THR A 113 -0.72 8.45 2.28
C THR A 113 0.18 7.40 1.65
N VAL A 114 0.29 6.26 2.32
CA VAL A 114 0.90 5.04 1.78
C VAL A 114 -0.18 3.97 1.73
N TYR A 115 -0.36 3.34 0.57
CA TYR A 115 -1.21 2.17 0.42
C TYR A 115 -0.34 0.91 0.45
N ALA A 116 -0.52 0.10 1.49
CA ALA A 116 0.16 -1.18 1.67
C ALA A 116 -0.81 -2.33 1.41
N PHE A 117 -0.46 -3.21 0.46
CA PHE A 117 -1.30 -4.35 0.07
C PHE A 117 -0.81 -5.64 0.72
N PRO A 118 -1.67 -6.39 1.43
CA PRO A 118 -1.27 -7.62 2.10
C PRO A 118 -0.94 -8.75 1.11
N GLY A 119 -0.06 -9.66 1.55
CA GLY A 119 0.24 -10.91 0.86
C GLY A 119 -0.70 -12.05 1.24
N GLN A 120 -0.41 -13.24 0.72
CA GLN A 120 -1.17 -14.47 0.98
C GLN A 120 -1.25 -14.82 2.48
N GLY A 121 -2.39 -15.34 2.93
CA GLY A 121 -2.62 -15.83 4.30
C GLY A 121 -3.92 -15.31 4.94
N ILE A 122 -4.53 -14.27 4.38
CA ILE A 122 -5.76 -13.62 4.91
C ILE A 122 -7.05 -14.04 4.18
N GLN A 123 -6.92 -14.85 3.12
CA GLN A 123 -8.04 -15.29 2.31
C GLN A 123 -9.05 -16.10 3.11
N HIS A 124 -10.33 -15.85 2.87
CA HIS A 124 -11.43 -16.61 3.45
C HIS A 124 -12.62 -16.63 2.49
N LYS A 125 -13.47 -17.65 2.63
CA LYS A 125 -14.70 -17.78 1.85
C LYS A 125 -15.59 -16.55 2.04
N GLY A 126 -16.07 -15.98 0.93
CA GLY A 126 -16.95 -14.81 0.92
C GLY A 126 -16.26 -13.46 1.04
N MET A 127 -14.92 -13.41 1.04
CA MET A 127 -14.19 -12.15 1.15
C MET A 127 -14.59 -11.14 0.05
N GLY A 128 -14.83 -9.88 0.45
CA GLY A 128 -15.21 -8.79 -0.47
C GLY A 128 -16.63 -8.88 -1.07
N MET A 129 -17.44 -9.88 -0.72
CA MET A 129 -18.78 -10.04 -1.30
C MET A 129 -19.77 -8.97 -0.80
N GLU A 130 -19.64 -8.49 0.44
CA GLU A 130 -20.42 -7.37 0.96
C GLU A 130 -20.14 -6.08 0.15
N VAL A 131 -18.87 -5.80 -0.11
CA VAL A 131 -18.43 -4.64 -0.89
C VAL A 131 -18.93 -4.74 -2.33
N ARG A 132 -18.88 -5.93 -2.93
CA ARG A 132 -19.49 -6.21 -4.24
C ARG A 132 -20.99 -5.92 -4.26
N ALA A 133 -21.71 -6.20 -3.17
CA ALA A 133 -23.15 -6.00 -3.10
C ALA A 133 -23.53 -4.51 -3.02
N ARG A 134 -22.72 -3.69 -2.35
CA ARG A 134 -23.02 -2.27 -2.10
C ARG A 134 -22.43 -1.28 -3.11
N SER A 135 -21.22 -1.51 -3.64
CA SER A 135 -20.53 -0.57 -4.54
C SER A 135 -20.67 -0.97 -6.01
N LYS A 136 -21.06 -0.01 -6.86
CA LYS A 136 -21.12 -0.19 -8.32
C LYS A 136 -19.73 -0.37 -8.91
N ALA A 137 -18.75 0.42 -8.44
CA ALA A 137 -17.36 0.30 -8.86
C ALA A 137 -16.78 -1.09 -8.51
N ALA A 138 -17.00 -1.57 -7.28
CA ALA A 138 -16.56 -2.89 -6.87
C ALA A 138 -17.21 -4.01 -7.70
N ARG A 139 -18.52 -3.92 -7.96
CA ARG A 139 -19.25 -4.88 -8.80
C ARG A 139 -18.67 -4.95 -10.21
N LYS A 140 -18.35 -3.80 -10.82
CA LYS A 140 -17.74 -3.76 -12.16
C LYS A 140 -16.38 -4.47 -12.20
N VAL A 141 -15.54 -4.31 -11.17
CA VAL A 141 -14.25 -5.01 -11.04
C VAL A 141 -14.49 -6.51 -10.97
N TRP A 142 -15.37 -6.97 -10.08
CA TRP A 142 -15.68 -8.40 -9.95
C TRP A 142 -16.24 -9.02 -11.23
N ASP A 143 -17.18 -8.34 -11.90
CA ASP A 143 -17.82 -8.86 -13.11
C ASP A 143 -16.83 -8.88 -14.30
N THR A 144 -15.85 -7.97 -14.31
CA THR A 144 -14.76 -7.95 -15.30
C THR A 144 -13.74 -9.06 -15.03
N ALA A 145 -13.30 -9.18 -13.77
CA ALA A 145 -12.43 -10.26 -13.33
C ALA A 145 -13.01 -11.64 -13.63
N ASP A 146 -14.27 -11.88 -13.25
CA ASP A 146 -14.92 -13.17 -13.45
C ASP A 146 -15.12 -13.53 -14.92
N ARG A 147 -15.51 -12.55 -15.74
CA ARG A 147 -15.58 -12.76 -17.20
C ARG A 147 -14.21 -13.15 -17.75
N PHE A 148 -13.17 -12.38 -17.42
CA PHE A 148 -11.80 -12.65 -17.88
C PHE A 148 -11.30 -14.03 -17.44
N THR A 149 -11.47 -14.40 -16.16
CA THR A 149 -10.99 -15.69 -15.65
C THR A 149 -11.76 -16.85 -16.25
N ARG A 150 -13.07 -16.69 -16.56
CA ARG A 150 -13.86 -17.72 -17.23
C ARG A 150 -13.42 -17.92 -18.67
N ASP A 151 -13.25 -16.82 -19.41
CA ASP A 151 -12.94 -16.86 -20.84
C ASP A 151 -11.49 -17.28 -21.10
N THR A 152 -10.55 -16.88 -20.23
CA THR A 152 -9.10 -17.04 -20.45
C THR A 152 -8.49 -18.14 -19.60
N LEU A 153 -8.89 -18.25 -18.33
CA LEU A 153 -8.30 -19.19 -17.38
C LEU A 153 -9.18 -20.43 -17.13
N GLY A 154 -10.41 -20.43 -17.63
CA GLY A 154 -11.34 -21.55 -17.56
C GLY A 154 -12.02 -21.73 -16.19
N PHE A 155 -12.07 -20.71 -15.33
CA PHE A 155 -12.78 -20.78 -14.04
C PHE A 155 -13.43 -19.46 -13.63
N SER A 156 -14.47 -19.55 -12.78
CA SER A 156 -15.10 -18.38 -12.17
C SER A 156 -14.43 -18.02 -10.85
N VAL A 157 -13.74 -16.88 -10.78
CA VAL A 157 -13.20 -16.37 -9.51
C VAL A 157 -14.31 -16.08 -8.51
N LEU A 158 -15.49 -15.64 -8.97
CA LEU A 158 -16.64 -15.41 -8.09
C LEU A 158 -17.11 -16.70 -7.43
N HIS A 159 -17.23 -17.79 -8.18
CA HIS A 159 -17.61 -19.10 -7.63
C HIS A 159 -16.58 -19.59 -6.61
N VAL A 160 -15.28 -19.47 -6.93
CA VAL A 160 -14.20 -19.85 -6.02
C VAL A 160 -14.27 -19.10 -4.70
N VAL A 161 -14.43 -17.77 -4.75
CA VAL A 161 -14.46 -16.94 -3.53
C VAL A 161 -15.75 -17.14 -2.75
N ARG A 162 -16.90 -17.18 -3.42
CA ARG A 162 -18.22 -17.26 -2.77
C ARG A 162 -18.47 -18.62 -2.14
N ASP A 163 -18.18 -19.70 -2.87
CA ASP A 163 -18.63 -21.04 -2.51
C ASP A 163 -17.49 -21.90 -1.92
N ASN A 164 -16.24 -21.62 -2.31
CA ASN A 164 -15.03 -22.38 -1.97
C ASN A 164 -15.18 -23.90 -2.22
N PRO A 165 -15.38 -24.33 -3.48
CA PRO A 165 -15.52 -25.75 -3.82
C PRO A 165 -14.23 -26.53 -3.52
N THR A 166 -14.32 -27.83 -3.27
CA THR A 166 -13.15 -28.70 -3.00
C THR A 166 -12.42 -29.16 -4.27
N SER A 167 -13.05 -29.03 -5.44
CA SER A 167 -12.44 -29.39 -6.72
C SER A 167 -12.99 -28.51 -7.84
N ILE A 168 -12.12 -28.08 -8.76
CA ILE A 168 -12.51 -27.39 -10.00
C ILE A 168 -11.61 -27.84 -11.15
N ILE A 169 -12.13 -27.77 -12.37
CA ILE A 169 -11.35 -27.93 -13.59
C ILE A 169 -11.16 -26.55 -14.20
N ALA A 170 -9.92 -26.14 -14.43
CA ALA A 170 -9.58 -24.88 -15.06
C ALA A 170 -8.60 -25.14 -16.20
N SER A 171 -8.95 -24.72 -17.42
CA SER A 171 -8.14 -24.95 -18.64
C SER A 171 -7.67 -26.39 -18.84
N GLY A 172 -8.52 -27.37 -18.51
CA GLY A 172 -8.23 -28.80 -18.65
C GLY A 172 -7.40 -29.41 -17.51
N VAL A 173 -6.96 -28.61 -16.54
CA VAL A 173 -6.25 -29.10 -15.33
C VAL A 173 -7.25 -29.27 -14.19
N HIS A 174 -7.23 -30.44 -13.55
CA HIS A 174 -8.05 -30.71 -12.37
C HIS A 174 -7.31 -30.27 -11.11
N TYR A 175 -7.92 -29.36 -10.36
CA TYR A 175 -7.42 -28.87 -9.08
C TYR A 175 -8.28 -29.41 -7.96
N HIS A 176 -7.64 -29.92 -6.91
CA HIS A 176 -8.31 -30.43 -5.73
C HIS A 176 -7.59 -29.94 -4.46
N HIS A 177 -8.38 -29.54 -3.46
CA HIS A 177 -7.89 -29.24 -2.12
C HIS A 177 -8.94 -29.66 -1.09
N PRO A 178 -8.57 -30.39 -0.03
CA PRO A 178 -9.53 -30.94 0.93
C PRO A 178 -10.36 -29.86 1.63
N ASP A 179 -9.74 -28.72 1.95
CA ASP A 179 -10.41 -27.60 2.63
C ASP A 179 -11.01 -26.55 1.66
N GLY A 180 -10.94 -26.81 0.35
CA GLY A 180 -11.43 -25.90 -0.69
C GLY A 180 -10.34 -25.24 -1.53
N VAL A 181 -10.61 -25.08 -2.82
CA VAL A 181 -9.64 -24.61 -3.83
C VAL A 181 -9.25 -23.16 -3.65
N LEU A 182 -10.01 -22.34 -2.90
CA LEU A 182 -9.60 -20.98 -2.57
C LEU A 182 -8.25 -20.92 -1.85
N TYR A 183 -7.85 -22.01 -1.19
CA TYR A 183 -6.58 -22.13 -0.47
C TYR A 183 -5.42 -22.64 -1.34
N LEU A 184 -5.66 -22.97 -2.61
CA LEU A 184 -4.59 -23.22 -3.56
C LEU A 184 -4.04 -21.89 -4.09
N THR A 185 -2.71 -21.76 -4.08
CA THR A 185 -1.96 -20.54 -4.39
C THR A 185 -2.45 -19.81 -5.65
N GLN A 186 -2.65 -20.50 -6.77
CA GLN A 186 -3.12 -19.90 -8.03
C GLN A 186 -4.49 -19.23 -7.92
N PHE A 187 -5.39 -19.77 -7.09
CA PHE A 187 -6.71 -19.19 -6.88
C PHE A 187 -6.70 -18.14 -5.77
N THR A 188 -5.94 -18.37 -4.70
CA THR A 188 -5.75 -17.40 -3.62
C THR A 188 -5.24 -16.07 -4.15
N GLN A 189 -4.22 -16.09 -5.01
CA GLN A 189 -3.60 -14.88 -5.52
C GLN A 189 -4.55 -14.06 -6.41
N VAL A 190 -5.27 -14.72 -7.32
CA VAL A 190 -6.30 -14.07 -8.18
C VAL A 190 -7.43 -13.48 -7.32
N ALA A 191 -7.89 -14.25 -6.33
CA ALA A 191 -8.97 -13.82 -5.46
C ALA A 191 -8.58 -12.59 -4.62
N MET A 192 -7.38 -12.61 -4.02
CA MET A 192 -6.86 -11.48 -3.25
C MET A 192 -6.66 -10.24 -4.11
N ALA A 193 -6.08 -10.38 -5.31
CA ALA A 193 -5.92 -9.29 -6.26
C ALA A 193 -7.28 -8.67 -6.63
N THR A 194 -8.30 -9.50 -6.88
CA THR A 194 -9.65 -9.03 -7.23
C THR A 194 -10.32 -8.28 -6.08
N VAL A 195 -10.23 -8.80 -4.84
CA VAL A 195 -10.79 -8.15 -3.65
C VAL A 195 -10.17 -6.78 -3.45
N ALA A 196 -8.84 -6.70 -3.49
CA ALA A 196 -8.13 -5.45 -3.27
C ALA A 196 -8.37 -4.43 -4.40
N ALA A 197 -8.42 -4.87 -5.66
CA ALA A 197 -8.81 -4.01 -6.78
C ALA A 197 -10.24 -3.46 -6.62
N ALA A 198 -11.18 -4.30 -6.19
CA ALA A 198 -12.56 -3.87 -5.95
C ALA A 198 -12.66 -2.87 -4.79
N GLN A 199 -11.90 -3.08 -3.72
CA GLN A 199 -11.85 -2.16 -2.57
C GLN A 199 -11.26 -0.80 -2.94
N VAL A 200 -10.19 -0.78 -3.75
CA VAL A 200 -9.60 0.47 -4.24
C VAL A 200 -10.54 1.20 -5.20
N ALA A 201 -11.25 0.46 -6.06
CA ALA A 201 -12.26 1.05 -6.93
C ALA A 201 -13.40 1.73 -6.15
N GLU A 202 -13.87 1.12 -5.06
CA GLU A 202 -14.83 1.74 -4.13
C GLU A 202 -14.23 3.00 -3.48
N MET A 203 -12.99 2.95 -2.98
CA MET A 203 -12.34 4.13 -2.37
C MET A 203 -12.19 5.30 -3.34
N ARG A 204 -11.92 5.02 -4.62
CA ARG A 204 -11.87 6.03 -5.69
C ARG A 204 -13.25 6.60 -6.01
N GLU A 205 -14.27 5.75 -6.11
CA GLU A 205 -15.67 6.15 -6.32
C GLU A 205 -16.17 7.11 -5.22
N GLN A 206 -15.76 6.88 -3.98
CA GLN A 206 -16.11 7.72 -2.82
C GLN A 206 -15.21 8.96 -2.67
N GLY A 207 -14.24 9.17 -3.57
CA GLY A 207 -13.30 10.30 -3.49
C GLY A 207 -12.32 10.23 -2.31
N ALA A 208 -12.21 9.09 -1.62
CA ALA A 208 -11.31 8.90 -0.47
C ALA A 208 -9.88 8.50 -0.86
N PHE A 209 -9.69 8.06 -2.10
CA PHE A 209 -8.37 7.71 -2.63
C PHE A 209 -7.52 8.97 -2.87
N VAL A 210 -6.28 8.96 -2.35
CA VAL A 210 -5.32 10.06 -2.51
C VAL A 210 -4.48 9.82 -3.76
N GLU A 211 -4.63 10.72 -4.74
CA GLU A 211 -3.78 10.70 -5.93
C GLU A 211 -2.33 10.99 -5.56
N GLY A 212 -1.43 10.17 -6.11
CA GLY A 212 0.00 10.27 -5.85
C GLY A 212 0.50 9.77 -4.51
N ALA A 213 -0.30 8.96 -3.83
CA ALA A 213 0.14 8.14 -2.71
C ALA A 213 1.29 7.19 -3.10
N ILE A 214 2.09 6.82 -2.11
CA ILE A 214 3.10 5.76 -2.26
C ILE A 214 2.38 4.40 -2.22
N ALA A 215 2.81 3.46 -3.05
CA ALA A 215 2.34 2.10 -3.16
C ALA A 215 3.43 1.12 -2.72
N CYS A 216 3.06 0.20 -1.85
CA CYS A 216 3.87 -0.97 -1.53
C CYS A 216 2.96 -2.18 -1.33
N GLY A 217 3.50 -3.39 -1.45
CA GLY A 217 2.71 -4.59 -1.21
C GLY A 217 3.59 -5.75 -0.82
N HIS A 218 3.11 -6.56 0.11
CA HIS A 218 3.85 -7.71 0.61
C HIS A 218 3.71 -8.88 -0.35
N SER A 219 4.83 -9.32 -0.95
CA SER A 219 4.84 -10.47 -1.87
C SER A 219 3.85 -10.28 -3.02
N VAL A 220 2.81 -11.13 -3.14
CA VAL A 220 1.78 -11.01 -4.19
C VAL A 220 1.01 -9.66 -4.13
N GLY A 221 0.93 -9.03 -2.96
CA GLY A 221 0.28 -7.73 -2.81
C GLY A 221 0.95 -6.63 -3.65
N GLU A 222 2.24 -6.78 -3.98
CA GLU A 222 3.02 -5.85 -4.81
C GLU A 222 2.40 -5.64 -6.19
N TYR A 223 1.97 -6.73 -6.84
CA TYR A 223 1.34 -6.68 -8.15
C TYR A 223 0.03 -5.90 -8.11
N THR A 224 -0.73 -6.07 -7.02
CA THR A 224 -1.98 -5.36 -6.83
C THR A 224 -1.73 -3.89 -6.49
N ALA A 225 -0.70 -3.59 -5.71
CA ALA A 225 -0.31 -2.22 -5.37
C ALA A 225 0.04 -1.42 -6.63
N LEU A 226 0.85 -2.00 -7.52
CA LEU A 226 1.20 -1.43 -8.81
C LEU A 226 -0.04 -1.18 -9.68
N ALA A 227 -0.88 -2.20 -9.90
CA ALA A 227 -2.09 -2.05 -10.70
C ALA A 227 -3.04 -0.97 -10.13
N CYS A 228 -3.37 -1.09 -8.84
CA CYS A 228 -4.45 -0.33 -8.24
C CYS A 228 -4.05 1.12 -7.96
N VAL A 229 -2.81 1.38 -7.54
CA VAL A 229 -2.38 2.74 -7.18
C VAL A 229 -1.83 3.48 -8.39
N THR A 230 -0.99 2.83 -9.18
CA THR A 230 -0.25 3.51 -10.26
C THR A 230 -0.90 3.34 -11.63
N GLY A 231 -1.76 2.34 -11.83
CA GLY A 231 -2.41 2.09 -13.12
C GLY A 231 -1.44 1.61 -14.20
N VAL A 232 -0.29 1.03 -13.79
CA VAL A 232 0.74 0.57 -14.71
C VAL A 232 0.24 -0.54 -15.62
N TYR A 233 -0.66 -1.42 -15.18
CA TYR A 233 -1.35 -2.40 -16.03
C TYR A 233 -2.81 -2.58 -15.62
N GLU A 234 -3.62 -3.08 -16.55
CA GLU A 234 -5.05 -3.31 -16.37
C GLU A 234 -5.33 -4.53 -15.48
N LEU A 235 -6.59 -4.65 -15.05
CA LEU A 235 -7.03 -5.72 -14.15
C LEU A 235 -6.79 -7.11 -14.74
N GLU A 236 -7.14 -7.32 -16.01
CA GLU A 236 -6.99 -8.58 -16.71
C GLU A 236 -5.53 -9.06 -16.70
N ALA A 237 -4.62 -8.14 -17.01
CA ALA A 237 -3.17 -8.39 -16.98
C ALA A 237 -2.68 -8.75 -15.57
N LEU A 238 -3.17 -8.06 -14.54
CA LEU A 238 -2.90 -8.41 -13.14
C LEU A 238 -3.35 -9.84 -12.84
N LEU A 239 -4.58 -10.22 -13.20
CA LEU A 239 -5.14 -11.53 -12.87
C LEU A 239 -4.42 -12.66 -13.59
N GLU A 240 -4.09 -12.47 -14.87
CA GLU A 240 -3.30 -13.42 -15.66
C GLU A 240 -1.92 -13.65 -15.03
N MET A 241 -1.25 -12.54 -14.68
CA MET A 241 0.09 -12.57 -14.09
C MET A 241 0.12 -13.30 -12.74
N VAL A 242 -0.81 -12.98 -11.83
CA VAL A 242 -0.83 -13.62 -10.51
C VAL A 242 -1.31 -15.08 -10.57
N PHE A 243 -2.16 -15.44 -11.54
CA PHE A 243 -2.52 -16.83 -11.78
C PHE A 243 -1.33 -17.65 -12.30
N HIS A 244 -0.60 -17.13 -13.29
CA HIS A 244 0.61 -17.78 -13.80
C HIS A 244 1.70 -17.86 -12.73
N ARG A 245 1.86 -16.81 -11.92
CA ARG A 245 2.76 -16.81 -10.76
C ARG A 245 2.43 -17.97 -9.83
N GLY A 246 1.18 -18.06 -9.38
CA GLY A 246 0.75 -19.10 -8.46
C GLY A 246 0.89 -20.52 -9.03
N SER A 247 0.59 -20.71 -10.32
CA SER A 247 0.72 -22.01 -11.00
C SER A 247 2.19 -22.42 -11.14
N LYS A 248 3.04 -21.52 -11.64
CA LYS A 248 4.46 -21.80 -11.88
C LYS A 248 5.22 -22.10 -10.59
N MET A 249 4.87 -21.43 -9.49
CA MET A 249 5.47 -21.70 -8.17
C MET A 249 5.17 -23.12 -7.67
N HIS A 250 4.03 -23.71 -8.06
CA HIS A 250 3.67 -25.06 -7.67
C HIS A 250 4.51 -26.11 -8.40
N ASP A 251 4.71 -25.91 -9.72
CA ASP A 251 5.37 -26.89 -10.61
C ASP A 251 6.89 -27.00 -10.39
N ILE A 252 7.54 -25.99 -9.83
CA ILE A 252 9.00 -25.96 -9.64
C ILE A 252 9.45 -26.85 -8.48
N VAL A 253 8.58 -27.10 -7.51
CA VAL A 253 8.94 -27.86 -6.31
C VAL A 253 8.65 -29.34 -6.52
N PRO A 254 9.65 -30.23 -6.37
CA PRO A 254 9.42 -31.67 -6.40
C PRO A 254 8.45 -32.10 -5.29
N ARG A 255 7.52 -32.98 -5.65
CA ARG A 255 6.48 -33.50 -4.75
C ARG A 255 6.44 -35.02 -4.81
N ASP A 256 6.02 -35.65 -3.72
CA ASP A 256 5.76 -37.08 -3.66
C ASP A 256 4.43 -37.46 -4.34
N GLU A 257 4.11 -38.76 -4.39
CA GLU A 257 2.88 -39.28 -4.99
C GLU A 257 1.60 -38.76 -4.31
N LEU A 258 1.71 -38.26 -3.09
CA LEU A 258 0.63 -37.66 -2.31
C LEU A 258 0.60 -36.12 -2.43
N GLY A 259 1.42 -35.55 -3.32
CA GLY A 259 1.51 -34.12 -3.59
C GLY A 259 2.27 -33.33 -2.52
N ARG A 260 2.93 -33.97 -1.57
CA ARG A 260 3.64 -33.31 -0.47
C ARG A 260 5.05 -32.92 -0.91
N SER A 261 5.52 -31.75 -0.49
CA SER A 261 6.92 -31.34 -0.67
C SER A 261 7.74 -31.57 0.61
N ASN A 262 9.07 -31.60 0.45
CA ASN A 262 10.03 -31.57 1.56
C ASN A 262 10.25 -30.16 2.15
N TYR A 263 9.45 -29.15 1.78
CA TYR A 263 9.66 -27.77 2.23
C TYR A 263 8.49 -27.28 3.06
N ARG A 264 8.75 -26.41 4.04
CA ARG A 264 7.73 -25.67 4.80
C ARG A 264 8.21 -24.25 5.08
N LEU A 265 7.35 -23.47 5.72
CA LEU A 265 7.62 -22.12 6.21
C LEU A 265 7.32 -22.05 7.70
N ALA A 266 8.18 -21.41 8.47
CA ALA A 266 7.93 -21.11 9.87
C ALA A 266 8.12 -19.62 10.15
N ALA A 267 7.36 -19.09 11.11
CA ALA A 267 7.57 -17.78 11.67
C ALA A 267 8.33 -17.90 13.00
N ILE A 268 9.38 -17.11 13.16
CA ILE A 268 10.14 -17.00 14.41
C ILE A 268 10.00 -15.61 15.04
N ARG A 269 10.13 -15.55 16.38
CA ARG A 269 10.10 -14.32 17.18
C ARG A 269 11.40 -14.13 17.97
N PRO A 270 12.42 -13.44 17.41
CA PRO A 270 13.75 -13.33 18.04
C PRO A 270 13.74 -12.69 19.44
N SER A 271 12.88 -11.68 19.68
CA SER A 271 12.75 -11.02 20.98
C SER A 271 12.39 -11.95 22.15
N GLN A 272 11.87 -13.14 21.85
CA GLN A 272 11.44 -14.12 22.84
C GLN A 272 12.49 -15.21 23.08
N ILE A 273 13.67 -15.11 22.47
CA ILE A 273 14.81 -16.03 22.63
C ILE A 273 16.14 -15.30 22.78
N ASP A 274 16.11 -14.04 23.23
CA ASP A 274 17.28 -13.17 23.42
C ASP A 274 18.20 -13.14 22.18
N LEU A 275 17.58 -12.96 21.01
CA LEU A 275 18.26 -12.88 19.73
C LEU A 275 17.99 -11.52 19.09
N ASP A 276 19.05 -10.75 18.90
CA ASP A 276 18.99 -9.46 18.23
C ASP A 276 18.77 -9.63 16.72
N ASP A 277 18.14 -8.61 16.11
CA ASP A 277 17.86 -8.53 14.67
C ASP A 277 19.11 -8.77 13.81
N ALA A 278 20.24 -8.19 14.21
CA ALA A 278 21.52 -8.31 13.51
C ALA A 278 22.08 -9.74 13.52
N ASP A 279 21.69 -10.56 14.50
CA ASP A 279 22.22 -11.91 14.70
C ASP A 279 21.33 -12.99 14.05
N VAL A 280 20.08 -12.67 13.69
CA VAL A 280 19.15 -13.63 13.07
C VAL A 280 19.73 -14.26 11.80
N PRO A 281 20.35 -13.52 10.85
CA PRO A 281 20.94 -14.13 9.66
C PRO A 281 22.04 -15.14 9.98
N ALA A 282 22.97 -14.78 10.88
CA ALA A 282 24.06 -15.67 11.29
C ALA A 282 23.54 -16.90 12.05
N PHE A 283 22.51 -16.71 12.88
CA PHE A 283 21.85 -17.79 13.61
C PHE A 283 21.22 -18.83 12.66
N VAL A 284 20.44 -18.39 11.69
CA VAL A 284 19.81 -19.28 10.69
C VAL A 284 20.87 -19.96 9.81
N ALA A 285 21.87 -19.20 9.35
CA ALA A 285 22.96 -19.73 8.54
C ALA A 285 23.77 -20.80 9.27
N GLY A 286 24.09 -20.60 10.55
CA GLY A 286 24.83 -21.58 11.35
C GLY A 286 24.08 -22.88 11.59
N ILE A 287 22.73 -22.84 11.65
CA ILE A 287 21.91 -24.06 11.71
C ILE A 287 21.92 -24.77 10.36
N ALA A 288 21.75 -24.03 9.26
CA ALA A 288 21.80 -24.57 7.90
C ALA A 288 23.14 -25.29 7.64
N GLU A 289 24.27 -24.64 7.96
CA GLU A 289 25.61 -25.19 7.77
C GLU A 289 25.83 -26.46 8.61
N ARG A 290 25.46 -26.43 9.90
CA ARG A 290 25.64 -27.57 10.82
C ARG A 290 24.81 -28.79 10.41
N THR A 291 23.60 -28.57 9.89
CA THR A 291 22.68 -29.65 9.51
C THR A 291 22.90 -30.13 8.07
N GLY A 292 23.51 -29.30 7.23
CA GLY A 292 23.56 -29.50 5.78
C GLY A 292 22.20 -29.34 5.10
N GLU A 293 21.19 -28.83 5.82
CA GLU A 293 19.83 -28.65 5.34
C GLU A 293 19.61 -27.21 4.83
N PHE A 294 18.64 -27.05 3.93
CA PHE A 294 18.28 -25.73 3.41
C PHE A 294 17.41 -24.96 4.42
N LEU A 295 17.86 -23.77 4.80
CA LEU A 295 17.13 -22.77 5.58
C LEU A 295 17.49 -21.35 5.10
N GLU A 296 16.48 -20.54 4.77
CA GLU A 296 16.68 -19.14 4.41
C GLU A 296 15.62 -18.25 5.07
N ILE A 297 16.04 -17.05 5.50
CA ILE A 297 15.10 -16.00 5.88
C ILE A 297 14.44 -15.49 4.60
N VAL A 298 13.13 -15.66 4.50
CA VAL A 298 12.35 -15.29 3.30
C VAL A 298 11.47 -14.08 3.52
N ASN A 299 11.19 -13.71 4.77
CA ASN A 299 10.56 -12.43 5.09
C ASN A 299 11.15 -11.79 6.34
N PHE A 300 11.59 -10.54 6.19
CA PHE A 300 11.92 -9.62 7.26
C PHE A 300 10.69 -8.76 7.56
N ASN A 301 9.79 -9.23 8.44
CA ASN A 301 8.47 -8.61 8.62
C ASN A 301 8.47 -7.49 9.67
N LEU A 302 8.93 -7.81 10.89
CA LEU A 302 8.93 -6.87 12.01
C LEU A 302 10.26 -6.97 12.75
N ARG A 303 10.98 -5.85 12.82
CA ARG A 303 12.27 -5.76 13.50
C ARG A 303 12.16 -6.32 14.93
N GLY A 304 13.02 -7.30 15.23
CA GLY A 304 13.08 -7.98 16.53
C GLY A 304 11.90 -8.90 16.85
N SER A 305 10.81 -8.89 16.09
CA SER A 305 9.57 -9.57 16.47
C SER A 305 9.11 -10.65 15.51
N GLN A 306 9.32 -10.51 14.19
CA GLN A 306 8.75 -11.46 13.22
C GLN A 306 9.63 -11.63 11.99
N TYR A 307 10.10 -12.86 11.78
CA TYR A 307 10.84 -13.31 10.60
C TYR A 307 10.22 -14.59 10.11
N ALA A 308 10.11 -14.77 8.79
CA ALA A 308 9.68 -16.02 8.20
C ALA A 308 10.90 -16.75 7.61
N ILE A 309 11.04 -18.03 7.96
CA ILE A 309 12.11 -18.90 7.52
C ILE A 309 11.52 -20.02 6.68
N ALA A 310 11.93 -20.11 5.42
CA ALA A 310 11.63 -21.26 4.57
C ALA A 310 12.76 -22.26 4.67
N GLY A 311 12.43 -23.55 4.68
CA GLY A 311 13.45 -24.58 4.77
C GLY A 311 12.93 -25.95 4.41
N THR A 312 13.83 -26.92 4.37
CA THR A 312 13.43 -28.34 4.37
C THR A 312 12.73 -28.67 5.69
N VAL A 313 11.91 -29.72 5.71
CA VAL A 313 11.25 -30.18 6.94
C VAL A 313 12.28 -30.43 8.04
N ARG A 314 13.36 -31.15 7.73
CA ARG A 314 14.46 -31.43 8.67
C ARG A 314 15.18 -30.17 9.15
N GLY A 315 15.42 -29.21 8.25
CA GLY A 315 16.01 -27.92 8.62
C GLY A 315 15.14 -27.15 9.60
N LEU A 316 13.82 -27.13 9.35
CA LEU A 316 12.87 -26.43 10.23
C LEU A 316 12.68 -27.13 11.58
N GLU A 317 12.73 -28.47 11.63
CA GLU A 317 12.77 -29.23 12.89
C GLU A 317 14.02 -28.88 13.72
N ALA A 318 15.19 -28.80 13.07
CA ALA A 318 16.43 -28.40 13.74
C ALA A 318 16.38 -26.93 14.23
N LEU A 319 15.75 -26.04 13.44
CA LEU A 319 15.52 -24.66 13.85
C LEU A 319 14.57 -24.58 15.05
N GLU A 320 13.45 -25.32 15.04
CA GLU A 320 12.51 -25.38 16.15
C GLU A 320 13.19 -25.86 17.44
N ALA A 321 13.99 -26.93 17.35
CA ALA A 321 14.74 -27.47 18.50
C ALA A 321 15.72 -26.44 19.10
N GLU A 322 16.44 -25.69 18.26
CA GLU A 322 17.37 -24.66 18.73
C GLU A 322 16.64 -23.44 19.31
N VAL A 323 15.52 -23.03 18.70
CA VAL A 323 14.66 -21.96 19.23
C VAL A 323 14.09 -22.36 20.61
N GLU A 324 13.65 -23.59 20.76
CA GLU A 324 13.12 -24.13 22.01
C GLU A 324 14.21 -24.18 23.10
N ARG A 325 15.41 -24.67 22.76
CA ARG A 325 16.56 -24.68 23.67
C ARG A 325 16.89 -23.26 24.18
N ARG A 326 16.91 -22.27 23.29
CA ARG A 326 17.15 -20.86 23.68
C ARG A 326 16.01 -20.30 24.52
N ARG A 327 14.76 -20.62 24.18
CA ARG A 327 13.59 -20.21 24.98
C ARG A 327 13.71 -20.70 26.42
N GLU A 328 14.07 -21.96 26.63
CA GLU A 328 14.23 -22.53 27.97
C GLU A 328 15.33 -21.84 28.77
N LEU A 329 16.46 -21.50 28.13
CA LEU A 329 17.56 -20.78 28.77
C LEU A 329 17.21 -19.33 29.13
N THR A 330 16.38 -18.68 28.31
CA THR A 330 16.04 -17.25 28.45
C THR A 330 14.74 -17.02 29.23
N GLY A 331 13.98 -18.08 29.52
CA GLY A 331 12.64 -17.96 30.12
C GLY A 331 11.59 -17.33 29.19
N GLY A 332 11.86 -17.34 27.88
CA GLY A 332 11.01 -16.73 26.87
C GLY A 332 9.70 -17.48 26.60
N ARG A 333 8.86 -16.93 25.71
CA ARG A 333 7.60 -17.57 25.28
C ARG A 333 7.78 -18.38 24.01
N ARG A 334 6.73 -19.09 23.58
CA ARG A 334 6.73 -19.81 22.30
C ARG A 334 7.12 -18.86 21.17
N SER A 335 8.21 -19.21 20.48
CA SER A 335 8.92 -18.35 19.53
C SER A 335 9.03 -18.93 18.14
N PHE A 336 8.51 -20.14 17.93
CA PHE A 336 8.44 -20.84 16.66
C PHE A 336 6.99 -21.23 16.37
N ILE A 337 6.53 -20.90 15.15
CA ILE A 337 5.19 -21.23 14.66
C ILE A 337 5.34 -21.72 13.23
N LEU A 338 5.05 -22.99 12.99
CA LEU A 338 4.95 -23.53 11.63
C LEU A 338 3.74 -22.93 10.92
N VAL A 339 3.90 -22.49 9.67
CA VAL A 339 2.82 -21.90 8.88
C VAL A 339 2.04 -23.02 8.17
N PRO A 340 0.75 -23.23 8.48
CA PRO A 340 -0.04 -24.28 7.86
C PRO A 340 -0.25 -24.06 6.36
N GLY A 341 -0.30 -25.15 5.58
CA GLY A 341 -0.68 -25.12 4.16
C GLY A 341 0.36 -24.54 3.21
N ILE A 342 1.50 -24.03 3.71
CA ILE A 342 2.60 -23.55 2.86
C ILE A 342 3.67 -24.62 2.76
N ASP A 343 3.84 -25.13 1.54
CA ASP A 343 4.77 -26.21 1.22
C ASP A 343 5.71 -25.86 0.06
N VAL A 344 5.88 -24.57 -0.22
CA VAL A 344 6.82 -24.07 -1.23
C VAL A 344 7.74 -23.05 -0.55
N PRO A 345 9.07 -23.12 -0.76
CA PRO A 345 10.03 -22.19 -0.14
C PRO A 345 10.08 -20.87 -0.93
N PHE A 346 8.98 -20.11 -0.87
CA PHE A 346 8.85 -18.82 -1.58
C PHE A 346 9.95 -17.84 -1.20
N HIS A 347 10.32 -16.94 -2.12
CA HIS A 347 11.34 -15.91 -1.93
C HIS A 347 12.74 -16.43 -1.57
N SER A 348 13.00 -17.70 -1.84
CA SER A 348 14.30 -18.30 -1.63
C SER A 348 15.04 -18.58 -2.93
N ARG A 349 16.31 -18.94 -2.81
CA ARG A 349 17.16 -19.32 -3.95
C ARG A 349 16.65 -20.55 -4.71
N VAL A 350 15.86 -21.43 -4.06
CA VAL A 350 15.31 -22.66 -4.66
C VAL A 350 14.46 -22.38 -5.89
N LEU A 351 13.76 -21.24 -5.94
CA LEU A 351 12.83 -20.91 -7.03
C LEU A 351 13.48 -20.14 -8.20
N ARG A 352 14.80 -19.89 -8.17
CA ARG A 352 15.48 -19.09 -9.21
C ARG A 352 15.32 -19.68 -10.63
N VAL A 353 15.23 -20.99 -10.75
CA VAL A 353 15.07 -21.69 -12.05
C VAL A 353 13.80 -21.25 -12.79
N GLY A 354 12.74 -20.91 -12.07
CA GLY A 354 11.48 -20.47 -12.67
C GLY A 354 11.42 -19.00 -13.08
N VAL A 355 12.43 -18.20 -12.73
CA VAL A 355 12.39 -16.74 -12.91
C VAL A 355 12.42 -16.36 -14.39
N ALA A 356 13.24 -17.03 -15.21
CA ALA A 356 13.33 -16.73 -16.64
C ALA A 356 12.01 -16.99 -17.37
N ASP A 357 11.32 -18.07 -17.02
CA ASP A 357 9.99 -18.39 -17.55
C ASP A 357 8.96 -17.36 -17.14
N PHE A 358 8.95 -16.99 -15.85
CA PHE A 358 8.02 -15.98 -15.35
C PHE A 358 8.29 -14.60 -15.97
N ARG A 359 9.55 -14.20 -16.16
CA ARG A 359 9.94 -12.98 -16.87
C ARG A 359 9.35 -12.95 -18.28
N ARG A 360 9.48 -14.04 -19.04
CA ARG A 360 8.89 -14.13 -20.39
C ARG A 360 7.36 -14.01 -20.38
N SER A 361 6.70 -14.51 -19.34
CA SER A 361 5.26 -14.27 -19.16
C SER A 361 4.99 -12.80 -18.87
N LEU A 362 5.74 -12.16 -17.98
CA LEU A 362 5.62 -10.73 -17.68
C LEU A 362 5.77 -9.87 -18.94
N ASP A 363 6.75 -10.16 -19.81
CA ASP A 363 6.99 -9.40 -21.05
C ASP A 363 5.82 -9.40 -22.03
N ARG A 364 4.89 -10.37 -21.89
CA ARG A 364 3.67 -10.46 -22.71
C ARG A 364 2.52 -9.62 -22.15
N VAL A 365 2.45 -9.47 -20.83
CA VAL A 365 1.33 -8.81 -20.14
C VAL A 365 1.65 -7.39 -19.69
N MET A 366 2.93 -7.07 -19.49
CA MET A 366 3.39 -5.74 -19.10
C MET A 366 3.33 -4.77 -20.30
N PRO A 367 2.67 -3.62 -20.16
CA PRO A 367 2.63 -2.62 -21.23
C PRO A 367 3.99 -1.94 -21.40
N ARG A 368 4.34 -1.64 -22.65
CA ARG A 368 5.62 -1.03 -23.02
C ARG A 368 5.59 0.50 -23.09
N ASP A 369 4.39 1.08 -23.25
CA ASP A 369 4.22 2.51 -23.55
C ASP A 369 3.72 3.32 -22.34
N LYS A 370 3.94 2.83 -21.11
CA LYS A 370 3.53 3.54 -19.89
C LYS A 370 4.59 4.57 -19.49
N ASP A 371 4.10 5.73 -19.08
CA ASP A 371 4.94 6.77 -18.49
C ASP A 371 5.58 6.27 -17.19
N PRO A 372 6.92 6.20 -17.07
CA PRO A 372 7.58 5.75 -15.85
C PRO A 372 7.32 6.65 -14.65
N ASP A 373 6.91 7.92 -14.84
CA ASP A 373 6.61 8.85 -13.75
C ASP A 373 5.42 8.39 -12.90
N VAL A 374 4.61 7.43 -13.37
CA VAL A 374 3.52 6.85 -12.57
C VAL A 374 4.03 5.99 -11.40
N ILE A 375 5.27 5.46 -11.49
CA ILE A 375 5.88 4.61 -10.46
C ILE A 375 7.10 5.25 -9.76
N ILE A 376 7.83 6.15 -10.43
CA ILE A 376 9.01 6.82 -9.86
C ILE A 376 8.63 7.62 -8.60
N GLY A 377 9.37 7.41 -7.51
CA GLY A 377 9.12 8.06 -6.22
C GLY A 377 7.80 7.65 -5.54
N ARG A 378 7.09 6.66 -6.10
CA ARG A 378 5.78 6.19 -5.60
C ARG A 378 5.75 4.72 -5.28
N TYR A 379 6.58 3.89 -5.89
CA TYR A 379 6.60 2.45 -5.66
C TYR A 379 7.76 2.05 -4.74
N ILE A 380 7.51 1.20 -3.75
CA ILE A 380 8.56 0.53 -2.96
C ILE A 380 8.56 -0.97 -3.30
N PRO A 381 9.57 -1.46 -4.03
CA PRO A 381 9.71 -2.89 -4.31
C PRO A 381 10.01 -3.71 -3.06
N ASN A 382 9.68 -5.01 -3.09
CA ASN A 382 10.09 -5.94 -2.03
C ASN A 382 11.60 -6.26 -2.08
N LEU A 383 12.20 -6.32 -3.27
CA LEU A 383 13.61 -6.68 -3.45
C LEU A 383 14.56 -5.59 -2.96
N VAL A 384 14.24 -4.33 -3.26
CA VAL A 384 15.03 -3.14 -2.93
C VAL A 384 14.17 -2.22 -2.07
N PRO A 385 14.40 -2.12 -0.75
CA PRO A 385 13.49 -1.48 0.20
C PRO A 385 13.63 0.06 0.22
N ARG A 386 13.74 0.69 -0.94
CA ARG A 386 13.70 2.15 -1.12
C ARG A 386 12.79 2.53 -2.28
N LEU A 387 12.46 3.83 -2.36
CA LEU A 387 11.61 4.35 -3.43
C LEU A 387 12.22 4.03 -4.80
N PHE A 388 11.40 3.49 -5.69
CA PHE A 388 11.78 3.20 -7.06
C PHE A 388 12.21 4.48 -7.77
N THR A 389 13.40 4.42 -8.36
CA THR A 389 13.99 5.48 -9.17
C THR A 389 14.65 4.83 -10.38
N LEU A 390 14.85 5.61 -11.46
CA LEU A 390 15.59 5.14 -12.63
C LEU A 390 17.08 5.49 -12.54
N ASP A 391 17.59 5.79 -11.34
CA ASP A 391 18.97 6.21 -11.14
C ASP A 391 19.94 5.03 -11.25
N ARG A 392 21.18 5.30 -11.70
CA ARG A 392 22.20 4.25 -11.93
C ARG A 392 22.49 3.43 -10.68
N ASP A 393 22.50 4.07 -9.50
CA ASP A 393 22.72 3.42 -8.22
C ASP A 393 21.57 2.46 -7.85
N PHE A 394 20.33 2.76 -8.24
CA PHE A 394 19.19 1.87 -8.05
C PHE A 394 19.30 0.62 -8.93
N ILE A 395 19.69 0.79 -10.19
CA ILE A 395 19.92 -0.34 -11.11
C ILE A 395 21.09 -1.21 -10.62
N GLN A 396 22.16 -0.58 -10.14
CA GLN A 396 23.31 -1.30 -9.57
C GLN A 396 22.91 -2.12 -8.34
N GLU A 397 22.11 -1.56 -7.43
CA GLU A 397 21.66 -2.29 -6.23
C GLU A 397 20.81 -3.52 -6.59
N ILE A 398 19.92 -3.42 -7.59
CA ILE A 398 19.21 -4.60 -8.11
C ILE A 398 20.21 -5.64 -8.59
N ARG A 399 21.21 -5.21 -9.37
CA ARG A 399 22.21 -6.11 -9.97
C ARG A 399 23.11 -6.81 -8.94
N ASP A 400 23.39 -6.13 -7.83
CA ASP A 400 24.18 -6.69 -6.72
C ASP A 400 23.38 -7.74 -5.93
N LEU A 401 22.06 -7.57 -5.83
CA LEU A 401 21.17 -8.50 -5.14
C LEU A 401 20.81 -9.74 -5.97
N VAL A 402 20.61 -9.56 -7.29
CA VAL A 402 20.19 -10.64 -8.19
C VAL A 402 21.00 -10.68 -9.49
N PRO A 403 21.35 -11.88 -9.99
CA PRO A 403 22.00 -12.00 -11.29
C PRO A 403 21.01 -11.63 -12.40
N ALA A 404 21.13 -10.41 -12.92
CA ALA A 404 20.25 -9.84 -13.93
C ALA A 404 21.06 -9.36 -15.13
N GLU A 405 21.47 -10.30 -15.99
CA GLU A 405 22.27 -10.04 -17.20
C GLU A 405 21.73 -8.89 -18.07
N PRO A 406 20.41 -8.73 -18.29
CA PRO A 406 19.93 -7.63 -19.12
C PRO A 406 20.14 -6.23 -18.54
N LEU A 407 20.47 -6.11 -17.25
CA LEU A 407 20.82 -4.82 -16.63
C LEU A 407 22.28 -4.45 -16.88
N ASP A 408 23.14 -5.40 -17.26
CA ASP A 408 24.58 -5.16 -17.44
C ASP A 408 24.84 -4.18 -18.60
N GLU A 409 24.08 -4.29 -19.70
CA GLU A 409 24.16 -3.36 -20.83
C GLU A 409 23.73 -1.94 -20.43
N ILE A 410 22.69 -1.81 -19.60
CA ILE A 410 22.19 -0.52 -19.13
C ILE A 410 23.22 0.13 -18.19
N LEU A 411 23.88 -0.65 -17.33
CA LEU A 411 24.88 -0.15 -16.38
C LEU A 411 26.20 0.26 -17.07
N ALA A 412 26.51 -0.38 -18.21
CA ALA A 412 27.70 -0.10 -19.01
C ALA A 412 27.62 1.27 -19.72
N ASP A 413 26.45 1.65 -20.25
CA ASP A 413 26.24 2.94 -20.93
C ASP A 413 24.93 3.63 -20.50
N TYR A 414 24.85 3.93 -19.20
CA TYR A 414 23.65 4.49 -18.59
C TYR A 414 23.26 5.86 -19.13
N ASP A 415 24.22 6.75 -19.41
CA ASP A 415 23.95 8.12 -19.86
C ASP A 415 23.37 8.15 -21.28
N THR A 416 23.79 7.24 -22.16
CA THR A 416 23.18 7.08 -23.48
C THR A 416 21.81 6.44 -23.37
N TRP A 417 21.68 5.35 -22.60
CA TRP A 417 20.38 4.69 -22.38
C TRP A 417 19.32 5.65 -21.82
N ARG A 418 19.69 6.49 -20.85
CA ARG A 418 18.79 7.48 -20.23
C ARG A 418 18.34 8.56 -21.21
N ARG A 419 19.21 8.98 -22.14
CA ARG A 419 18.89 9.98 -23.18
C ARG A 419 18.02 9.40 -24.28
N GLU A 420 18.34 8.20 -24.73
CA GLU A 420 17.66 7.57 -25.87
C GLU A 420 16.33 6.92 -25.50
N ARG A 421 16.19 6.47 -24.24
CA ARG A 421 15.00 5.74 -23.74
C ARG A 421 14.52 4.70 -24.76
N PRO A 422 15.37 3.75 -25.17
CA PRO A 422 15.06 2.84 -26.25
C PRO A 422 13.75 2.10 -25.98
N ALA A 423 12.82 2.15 -26.94
CA ALA A 423 11.48 1.57 -26.81
C ALA A 423 11.48 0.02 -26.81
N SER A 424 12.62 -0.60 -27.13
CA SER A 424 12.82 -2.04 -27.13
C SER A 424 13.91 -2.45 -26.16
N TRP A 425 13.63 -3.46 -25.35
CA TRP A 425 14.61 -4.14 -24.52
C TRP A 425 15.66 -4.84 -25.41
N PRO A 426 16.95 -4.88 -25.03
CA PRO A 426 17.92 -5.73 -25.70
C PRO A 426 17.41 -7.17 -25.68
N ALA A 427 17.38 -7.84 -26.84
CA ALA A 427 16.96 -9.23 -26.89
C ALA A 427 17.89 -10.07 -26.01
N SER A 428 17.35 -10.72 -24.97
CA SER A 428 18.14 -11.67 -24.19
C SER A 428 18.57 -12.80 -25.13
N SER A 429 19.88 -12.94 -25.34
CA SER A 429 20.49 -14.06 -26.06
C SER A 429 20.24 -15.39 -25.35
#